data_AF-A0A2N3U8R0-F1
#
_entry.id   AF-A0A2N3U8R0-F1
#
_cell.length_a   1.000
_cell.length_b   1.000
_cell.length_c   1.000
_cell.angle_alpha   90.00
_cell.angle_beta   90.00
_cell.angle_gamma   90.00
#
_symmetry.space_group_name_H-M   'P 1'
#
loop_
_entity.id
_entity.type
_entity.pdbx_description
1 polymer ?
#
loop_
_entity_poly.entity_id
_entity_poly.type
_entity_poly.pdbx_seq_one_letter_code
_entity_poly.pdbx_strand_id
1 'polypeptide(L)'
;MIKRQFIPFGEVKEKKAIIVDSMHPNGLVLSHWRGAPTPAEVRDDTSAAMVLHALRLNLPGLDLPYVTANHFDIDGFVGVWSLLNPELALENEEILRLMAHIGDFRELDLNHPLAGEALKLVCWLNTRERDMFYAPFAADESEEKEAKRCVDKFRYFLREFGRVLQDPDWEKPVWEDEVADVLLGYRDMFKPDTKLQRHPDLSLIIIDTQRPVHYYALFSRTIGFDIVLSCYEGNRYELEYKYTTWVDIASRPTLPRINLQPLAGQLNALETSGYTWTADGITETGPLLRLEGKDLSRMERYDHPTTREIYASSIPAGQLKQVVVDYFREKYTGIAPKRNWTWEEVKALNKGIGR
;
A
#
# COMPACT_ATOMS: atom_id res chain seq x y z
N MET A 1 -31.55 -4.30 -13.63
CA MET A 1 -30.31 -4.00 -12.86
C MET A 1 -30.67 -3.24 -11.61
N ILE A 2 -30.07 -3.59 -10.47
CA ILE A 2 -30.24 -2.87 -9.21
C ILE A 2 -29.44 -1.57 -9.31
N LYS A 3 -30.11 -0.43 -9.17
CA LYS A 3 -29.43 0.88 -9.11
C LYS A 3 -28.85 1.07 -7.71
N ARG A 4 -27.56 0.83 -7.56
CA ARG A 4 -26.85 1.01 -6.28
C ARG A 4 -26.54 2.49 -6.02
N GLN A 5 -26.38 2.83 -4.74
CA GLN A 5 -26.04 4.17 -4.29
C GLN A 5 -24.88 4.11 -3.28
N PHE A 6 -23.89 4.99 -3.44
CA PHE A 6 -22.87 5.22 -2.42
C PHE A 6 -23.47 5.95 -1.21
N ILE A 7 -23.18 5.47 0.00
CA ILE A 7 -23.56 6.12 1.26
C ILE A 7 -22.33 6.39 2.14
N PRO A 8 -22.33 7.47 2.93
CA PRO A 8 -21.35 7.67 4.00
C PRO A 8 -21.28 6.46 4.94
N PHE A 9 -20.08 6.10 5.38
CA PHE A 9 -19.87 4.90 6.20
C PHE A 9 -20.68 4.88 7.51
N GLY A 10 -20.89 6.05 8.12
CA GLY A 10 -21.72 6.16 9.34
C GLY A 10 -23.18 5.72 9.14
N GLU A 11 -23.70 5.77 7.92
CA GLU A 11 -25.08 5.37 7.62
C GLU A 11 -25.27 3.85 7.59
N VAL A 12 -24.18 3.07 7.55
CA VAL A 12 -24.23 1.60 7.53
C VAL A 12 -24.86 1.03 8.81
N LYS A 13 -24.92 1.81 9.90
CA LYS A 13 -25.64 1.44 11.12
C LYS A 13 -27.13 1.18 10.88
N GLU A 14 -27.74 1.96 9.99
CA GLU A 14 -29.18 1.90 9.70
C GLU A 14 -29.48 1.32 8.31
N LYS A 15 -28.51 1.38 7.39
CA LYS A 15 -28.64 0.95 5.99
C LYS A 15 -27.67 -0.18 5.68
N LYS A 16 -28.19 -1.39 5.51
CA LYS A 16 -27.38 -2.54 5.10
C LYS A 16 -26.72 -2.28 3.74
N ALA A 17 -25.41 -2.45 3.65
CA ALA A 17 -24.62 -2.08 2.48
C ALA A 17 -23.61 -3.16 2.09
N ILE A 18 -23.04 -3.05 0.90
CA ILE A 18 -21.79 -3.71 0.53
C ILE A 18 -20.65 -2.82 1.05
N ILE A 19 -19.83 -3.38 1.94
CA ILE A 19 -18.71 -2.70 2.57
C ILE A 19 -17.44 -3.07 1.82
N VAL A 20 -16.86 -2.09 1.15
CA VAL A 20 -15.63 -2.22 0.37
C VAL A 20 -14.48 -1.70 1.18
N ASP A 21 -13.37 -2.43 1.15
CA ASP A 21 -12.10 -2.08 1.76
C ASP A 21 -12.20 -1.54 3.20
N SER A 22 -13.08 -2.16 3.97
CA SER A 22 -13.33 -1.83 5.36
C SER A 22 -14.18 -2.95 5.96
N MET A 23 -14.50 -2.85 7.25
CA MET A 23 -15.30 -3.86 7.94
C MET A 23 -16.47 -3.23 8.68
N HIS A 24 -17.66 -3.81 8.49
CA HIS A 24 -18.83 -3.52 9.32
C HIS A 24 -19.74 -4.75 9.36
N PRO A 25 -20.33 -5.12 10.52
CA PRO A 25 -21.16 -6.33 10.62
C PRO A 25 -22.49 -6.23 9.86
N ASN A 26 -22.97 -5.02 9.57
CA ASN A 26 -24.25 -4.79 8.88
C ASN A 26 -24.13 -4.78 7.35
N GLY A 27 -23.68 -5.89 6.75
CA GLY A 27 -23.58 -5.98 5.30
C GLY A 27 -22.70 -7.10 4.76
N LEU A 28 -22.50 -7.09 3.45
CA LEU A 28 -21.52 -7.95 2.76
C LEU A 28 -20.17 -7.24 2.77
N VAL A 29 -19.14 -7.87 3.33
CA VAL A 29 -17.77 -7.31 3.36
C VAL A 29 -16.96 -7.88 2.20
N LEU A 30 -16.34 -7.00 1.43
CA LEU A 30 -15.37 -7.29 0.37
C LEU A 30 -14.13 -6.45 0.65
N SER A 31 -13.26 -6.98 1.50
CA SER A 31 -12.03 -6.31 1.93
C SER A 31 -10.89 -7.31 2.10
N HIS A 32 -9.69 -6.87 1.70
CA HIS A 32 -8.44 -7.56 1.97
C HIS A 32 -7.85 -7.28 3.36
N TRP A 33 -8.51 -6.44 4.17
CA TRP A 33 -8.09 -6.18 5.53
C TRP A 33 -8.02 -7.47 6.33
N ARG A 34 -6.98 -7.54 7.17
CA ARG A 34 -6.69 -8.72 7.98
C ARG A 34 -7.87 -9.11 8.87
N GLY A 35 -8.37 -10.32 8.67
CA GLY A 35 -9.51 -10.84 9.42
C GLY A 35 -10.88 -10.35 8.95
N ALA A 36 -10.95 -9.64 7.81
CA ALA A 36 -12.23 -9.31 7.19
C ALA A 36 -13.02 -10.59 6.86
N PRO A 37 -14.34 -10.61 7.11
CA PRO A 37 -15.19 -11.77 6.83
C PRO A 37 -15.55 -11.88 5.34
N THR A 38 -14.60 -11.61 4.45
CA THR A 38 -14.75 -11.74 2.99
C THR A 38 -14.99 -13.21 2.61
N PRO A 39 -16.03 -13.53 1.82
CA PRO A 39 -16.32 -14.90 1.39
C PRO A 39 -15.14 -15.56 0.68
N ALA A 40 -14.90 -16.83 0.97
CA ALA A 40 -13.69 -17.53 0.55
C ALA A 40 -13.56 -17.62 -0.98
N GLU A 41 -14.69 -17.76 -1.67
CA GLU A 41 -14.81 -17.87 -3.12
C GLU A 41 -14.38 -16.62 -3.90
N VAL A 42 -14.30 -15.46 -3.25
CA VAL A 42 -13.91 -14.19 -3.89
C VAL A 42 -12.64 -13.59 -3.32
N ARG A 43 -11.95 -14.28 -2.41
CA ARG A 43 -10.69 -13.79 -1.84
C ARG A 43 -9.66 -13.56 -2.94
N ASP A 44 -9.00 -12.41 -2.86
CA ASP A 44 -7.98 -11.93 -3.77
C ASP A 44 -6.98 -11.06 -2.98
N ASP A 45 -6.00 -10.47 -3.64
CA ASP A 45 -4.99 -9.65 -2.98
C ASP A 45 -5.48 -8.24 -2.65
N THR A 46 -6.40 -7.68 -3.45
CA THR A 46 -6.97 -6.34 -3.24
C THR A 46 -8.50 -6.40 -3.14
N SER A 47 -9.10 -5.43 -2.44
CA SER A 47 -10.54 -5.32 -2.27
C SER A 47 -11.28 -5.07 -3.60
N ALA A 48 -10.70 -4.28 -4.51
CA ALA A 48 -11.22 -4.10 -5.86
C ALA A 48 -11.27 -5.42 -6.64
N ALA A 49 -10.21 -6.23 -6.54
CA ALA A 49 -10.14 -7.53 -7.17
C ALA A 49 -11.20 -8.50 -6.62
N MET A 50 -11.43 -8.48 -5.30
CA MET A 50 -12.53 -9.20 -4.65
C MET A 50 -13.92 -8.75 -5.14
N VAL A 51 -14.12 -7.45 -5.33
CA VAL A 51 -15.36 -6.90 -5.89
C VAL A 51 -15.59 -7.37 -7.32
N LEU A 52 -14.57 -7.31 -8.18
CA LEU A 52 -14.66 -7.74 -9.58
C LEU A 52 -14.96 -9.24 -9.68
N HIS A 53 -14.33 -10.06 -8.83
CA HIS A 53 -14.70 -11.47 -8.69
C HIS A 53 -16.14 -11.67 -8.21
N ALA A 54 -16.59 -10.94 -7.19
CA ALA A 54 -17.96 -11.04 -6.71
C ALA A 54 -18.97 -10.71 -7.80
N LEU A 55 -18.72 -9.68 -8.60
CA LEU A 55 -19.55 -9.30 -9.75
C LEU A 55 -19.62 -10.43 -10.79
N ARG A 56 -18.48 -11.02 -11.18
CA ARG A 56 -18.44 -12.15 -12.11
C ARG A 56 -19.23 -13.36 -11.62
N LEU A 57 -19.11 -13.68 -10.34
CA LEU A 57 -19.77 -14.84 -9.73
C LEU A 57 -21.23 -14.56 -9.34
N ASN A 58 -21.71 -13.33 -9.46
CA ASN A 58 -23.01 -12.89 -8.95
C ASN A 58 -23.22 -13.34 -7.49
N LEU A 59 -22.24 -13.02 -6.64
CA LEU A 59 -22.17 -13.45 -5.25
C LEU A 59 -23.45 -13.05 -4.46
N PRO A 60 -23.99 -13.93 -3.59
CA PRO A 60 -25.12 -13.58 -2.74
C PRO A 60 -24.84 -12.34 -1.87
N GLY A 61 -25.82 -11.45 -1.74
CA GLY A 61 -25.67 -10.18 -1.01
C GLY A 61 -25.25 -9.00 -1.88
N LEU A 62 -24.89 -9.22 -3.15
CA LEU A 62 -24.71 -8.13 -4.11
C LEU A 62 -26.02 -7.40 -4.44
N ASP A 63 -27.17 -7.96 -4.11
CA ASP A 63 -28.49 -7.34 -4.27
C ASP A 63 -28.74 -6.15 -3.33
N LEU A 64 -27.84 -5.91 -2.38
CA LEU A 64 -27.91 -4.74 -1.50
C LEU A 64 -27.88 -3.42 -2.29
N PRO A 65 -28.74 -2.44 -1.95
CA PRO A 65 -28.89 -1.20 -2.71
C PRO A 65 -27.79 -0.17 -2.40
N TYR A 66 -27.00 -0.39 -1.35
CA TYR A 66 -26.01 0.58 -0.88
C TYR A 66 -24.60 0.02 -0.92
N VAL A 67 -23.63 0.89 -1.17
CA VAL A 67 -22.20 0.61 -1.18
C VAL A 67 -21.47 1.66 -0.36
N THR A 68 -20.40 1.29 0.34
CA THR A 68 -19.67 2.22 1.21
C THR A 68 -18.23 1.77 1.46
N ALA A 69 -17.40 2.71 1.94
CA ALA A 69 -16.05 2.51 2.43
C ALA A 69 -15.76 3.56 3.53
N ASN A 70 -14.89 3.26 4.48
CA ASN A 70 -14.60 4.15 5.63
C ASN A 70 -13.40 5.09 5.41
N HIS A 71 -12.72 5.00 4.28
CA HIS A 71 -11.62 5.87 3.89
C HIS A 71 -11.52 5.91 2.37
N PHE A 72 -10.75 6.87 1.85
CA PHE A 72 -10.51 6.99 0.41
C PHE A 72 -9.06 6.62 0.09
N ASP A 73 -8.91 5.59 -0.71
CA ASP A 73 -7.69 5.21 -1.42
C ASP A 73 -8.06 4.60 -2.78
N ILE A 74 -7.06 4.18 -3.56
CA ILE A 74 -7.30 3.70 -4.92
C ILE A 74 -8.01 2.34 -4.94
N ASP A 75 -7.66 1.40 -4.06
CA ASP A 75 -8.28 0.06 -4.04
C ASP A 75 -9.75 0.13 -3.60
N GLY A 76 -10.02 0.81 -2.48
CA GLY A 76 -11.37 1.08 -2.01
C GLY A 76 -12.20 1.86 -3.04
N PHE A 77 -11.62 2.88 -3.67
CA PHE A 77 -12.30 3.64 -4.74
C PHE A 77 -12.69 2.76 -5.93
N VAL A 78 -11.75 2.00 -6.49
CA VAL A 78 -12.00 1.14 -7.65
C VAL A 78 -13.09 0.11 -7.31
N GLY A 79 -13.06 -0.48 -6.11
CA GLY A 79 -14.09 -1.41 -5.66
C GLY A 79 -15.48 -0.75 -5.54
N VAL A 80 -15.58 0.42 -4.92
CA VAL A 80 -16.86 1.16 -4.82
C VAL A 80 -17.38 1.55 -6.21
N TRP A 81 -16.53 2.08 -7.08
CA TRP A 81 -16.92 2.47 -8.43
C TRP A 81 -17.41 1.27 -9.25
N SER A 82 -16.75 0.11 -9.10
CA SER A 82 -17.11 -1.12 -9.80
C SER A 82 -18.50 -1.62 -9.43
N LEU A 83 -18.89 -1.53 -8.16
CA LEU A 83 -20.24 -1.91 -7.72
C LEU A 83 -21.34 -0.96 -8.23
N LEU A 84 -21.00 0.30 -8.45
CA LEU A 84 -21.91 1.30 -9.01
C LEU A 84 -22.03 1.22 -10.54
N ASN A 85 -20.99 0.73 -11.21
CA ASN A 85 -20.89 0.65 -12.67
C ASN A 85 -20.48 -0.77 -13.13
N PRO A 86 -21.25 -1.83 -12.79
CA PRO A 86 -20.79 -3.22 -12.91
C PRO A 86 -20.47 -3.65 -14.34
N GLU A 87 -21.23 -3.20 -15.34
CA GLU A 87 -20.98 -3.54 -16.75
C GLU A 87 -19.65 -2.95 -17.23
N LEU A 88 -19.48 -1.64 -17.07
CA LEU A 88 -18.24 -0.93 -17.41
C LEU A 88 -17.03 -1.47 -16.64
N ALA A 89 -17.23 -1.86 -15.38
CA ALA A 89 -16.17 -2.42 -14.55
C ALA A 89 -15.68 -3.78 -15.06
N LEU A 90 -16.60 -4.65 -15.50
CA LEU A 90 -16.23 -5.94 -16.08
C LEU A 90 -15.62 -5.79 -17.49
N GLU A 91 -16.04 -4.79 -18.25
CA GLU A 91 -15.41 -4.42 -19.54
C GLU A 91 -13.97 -3.94 -19.37
N ASN A 92 -13.67 -3.24 -18.26
CA ASN A 92 -12.37 -2.65 -17.95
C ASN A 92 -11.64 -3.40 -16.81
N GLU A 93 -11.96 -4.66 -16.57
CA GLU A 93 -11.54 -5.36 -15.35
C GLU A 93 -10.03 -5.40 -15.17
N GLU A 94 -9.30 -5.66 -16.25
CA GLU A 94 -7.84 -5.82 -16.21
C GLU A 94 -7.14 -4.52 -15.81
N ILE A 95 -7.53 -3.39 -16.39
CA ILE A 95 -6.96 -2.08 -16.03
C ILE A 95 -7.34 -1.67 -14.60
N LEU A 96 -8.56 -1.96 -14.15
CA LEU A 96 -9.01 -1.66 -12.79
C LEU A 96 -8.24 -2.50 -11.74
N ARG A 97 -7.95 -3.77 -12.04
CA ARG A 97 -7.08 -4.60 -11.18
C ARG A 97 -5.67 -4.05 -11.10
N LEU A 98 -5.10 -3.60 -12.22
CA LEU A 98 -3.77 -2.98 -12.25
C LEU A 98 -3.76 -1.67 -11.45
N MET A 99 -4.78 -0.84 -11.60
CA MET A 99 -4.91 0.38 -10.80
C MET A 99 -4.90 0.09 -9.30
N ALA A 100 -5.65 -0.92 -8.85
CA ALA A 100 -5.68 -1.31 -7.45
C ALA A 100 -4.28 -1.78 -6.97
N HIS A 101 -3.60 -2.63 -7.74
CA HIS A 101 -2.24 -3.10 -7.38
C HIS A 101 -1.21 -1.96 -7.34
N ILE A 102 -1.20 -1.09 -8.35
CA ILE A 102 -0.28 0.05 -8.40
C ILE A 102 -0.64 1.04 -7.28
N GLY A 103 -1.90 1.37 -7.08
CA GLY A 103 -2.33 2.36 -6.10
C GLY A 103 -2.03 1.93 -4.67
N ASP A 104 -2.36 0.68 -4.34
CA ASP A 104 -2.37 0.19 -2.97
C ASP A 104 -1.05 -0.48 -2.57
N PHE A 105 -0.51 -1.35 -3.42
CA PHE A 105 0.78 -2.01 -3.16
C PHE A 105 1.98 -1.25 -3.71
N ARG A 106 1.75 -0.21 -4.52
CA ARG A 106 2.80 0.58 -5.17
C ARG A 106 3.65 -0.23 -6.15
N GLU A 107 3.13 -1.37 -6.62
CA GLU A 107 3.83 -2.29 -7.52
C GLU A 107 3.47 -2.00 -8.97
N LEU A 108 4.43 -1.49 -9.75
CA LEU A 108 4.28 -1.21 -11.18
C LEU A 108 5.09 -2.20 -12.02
N ASP A 109 4.42 -2.92 -12.93
CA ASP A 109 5.07 -3.76 -13.94
C ASP A 109 4.78 -3.27 -15.37
N LEU A 110 5.70 -2.50 -15.95
CA LEU A 110 5.58 -1.98 -17.31
C LEU A 110 5.73 -3.04 -18.42
N ASN A 111 6.00 -4.31 -18.08
CA ASN A 111 5.89 -5.39 -19.06
C ASN A 111 4.42 -5.70 -19.40
N HIS A 112 3.48 -5.31 -18.54
CA HIS A 112 2.06 -5.45 -18.80
C HIS A 112 1.58 -4.38 -19.79
N PRO A 113 0.86 -4.75 -20.88
CA PRO A 113 0.48 -3.80 -21.94
C PRO A 113 -0.39 -2.64 -21.45
N LEU A 114 -1.21 -2.86 -20.41
CA LEU A 114 -2.08 -1.85 -19.82
C LEU A 114 -1.47 -1.07 -18.64
N ALA A 115 -0.24 -1.39 -18.20
CA ALA A 115 0.33 -0.75 -17.01
C ALA A 115 0.57 0.76 -17.19
N GLY A 116 0.90 1.20 -18.41
CA GLY A 116 1.03 2.62 -18.72
C GLY A 116 -0.28 3.40 -18.53
N GLU A 117 -1.40 2.86 -19.04
CA GLU A 117 -2.71 3.48 -18.87
C GLU A 117 -3.19 3.42 -17.42
N ALA A 118 -2.99 2.29 -16.73
CA ALA A 118 -3.29 2.17 -15.31
C ALA A 118 -2.50 3.19 -14.46
N LEU A 119 -1.23 3.40 -14.79
CA LEU A 119 -0.38 4.39 -14.12
C LEU A 119 -0.91 5.81 -14.31
N LYS A 120 -1.34 6.20 -15.52
CA LYS A 120 -1.97 7.51 -15.75
C LYS A 120 -3.19 7.73 -14.86
N LEU A 121 -4.05 6.72 -14.76
CA LEU A 121 -5.26 6.79 -13.93
C LEU A 121 -4.94 6.91 -12.44
N VAL A 122 -3.97 6.13 -11.97
CA VAL A 122 -3.47 6.20 -10.58
C VAL A 122 -2.90 7.58 -10.26
N CYS A 123 -2.01 8.10 -11.10
CA CYS A 123 -1.43 9.43 -10.93
C CYS A 123 -2.49 10.54 -11.05
N TRP A 124 -3.52 10.37 -11.89
CA TRP A 124 -4.64 11.31 -11.95
C TRP A 124 -5.41 11.36 -10.62
N LEU A 125 -5.71 10.20 -10.01
CA LEU A 125 -6.33 10.15 -8.68
C LEU A 125 -5.48 10.87 -7.63
N ASN A 126 -4.19 10.51 -7.55
CA ASN A 126 -3.26 11.09 -6.57
C ASN A 126 -3.14 12.61 -6.71
N THR A 127 -2.90 13.11 -7.92
CA THR A 127 -2.76 14.56 -8.14
C THR A 127 -4.06 15.30 -7.87
N ARG A 128 -5.21 14.83 -8.39
CA ARG A 128 -6.50 15.49 -8.10
C ARG A 128 -6.82 15.48 -6.61
N GLU A 129 -6.50 14.41 -5.90
CA GLU A 129 -6.71 14.33 -4.46
C GLU A 129 -5.88 15.39 -3.73
N ARG A 130 -4.58 15.52 -4.06
CA ARG A 130 -3.69 16.53 -3.47
C ARG A 130 -4.10 17.96 -3.80
N ASP A 131 -4.56 18.22 -5.03
CA ASP A 131 -4.91 19.56 -5.50
C ASP A 131 -6.22 20.08 -4.90
N MET A 132 -7.21 19.18 -4.72
CA MET A 132 -8.59 19.58 -4.43
C MET A 132 -9.04 19.21 -3.02
N PHE A 133 -8.35 18.29 -2.36
CA PHE A 133 -8.74 17.75 -1.06
C PHE A 133 -7.57 17.76 -0.09
N TYR A 134 -7.82 17.30 1.14
CA TYR A 134 -6.71 17.04 2.06
C TYR A 134 -5.91 15.84 1.56
N ALA A 135 -4.58 15.94 1.65
CA ALA A 135 -3.68 14.87 1.23
C ALA A 135 -3.98 13.54 1.95
N PRO A 136 -3.60 12.39 1.38
CA PRO A 136 -3.66 11.11 2.05
C PRO A 136 -3.06 11.18 3.46
N PHE A 137 -3.73 10.57 4.44
CA PHE A 137 -3.33 10.57 5.85
C PHE A 137 -3.28 11.96 6.54
N ALA A 138 -3.71 13.05 5.87
CA ALA A 138 -3.79 14.39 6.43
C ALA A 138 -5.07 14.66 7.24
N ALA A 139 -6.05 13.76 7.20
CA ALA A 139 -7.14 13.76 8.17
C ALA A 139 -6.62 13.20 9.50
N ASP A 140 -5.74 13.97 10.14
CA ASP A 140 -4.95 13.58 11.30
C ASP A 140 -5.76 13.46 12.61
N GLU A 141 -6.99 12.99 12.52
CA GLU A 141 -7.95 13.11 13.58
C GLU A 141 -8.92 11.92 13.63
N SER A 142 -8.45 10.72 13.95
CA SER A 142 -9.25 9.46 14.10
C SER A 142 -9.92 8.92 12.83
N GLU A 143 -10.08 7.60 12.79
CA GLU A 143 -10.80 6.88 11.71
C GLU A 143 -12.21 7.42 11.46
N GLU A 144 -12.91 7.89 12.51
CA GLU A 144 -14.25 8.44 12.37
C GLU A 144 -14.27 9.74 11.55
N LYS A 145 -13.24 10.59 11.68
CA LYS A 145 -13.20 11.81 10.87
C LYS A 145 -12.74 11.53 9.45
N GLU A 146 -11.84 10.57 9.25
CA GLU A 146 -11.52 10.08 7.89
C GLU A 146 -12.80 9.57 7.20
N ALA A 147 -13.58 8.69 7.86
CA ALA A 147 -14.84 8.16 7.33
C ALA A 147 -15.90 9.23 7.01
N LYS A 148 -15.83 10.39 7.66
CA LYS A 148 -16.70 11.54 7.34
C LYS A 148 -16.15 12.38 6.20
N ARG A 149 -14.84 12.66 6.19
CA ARG A 149 -14.20 13.58 5.24
C ARG A 149 -13.97 12.94 3.86
N CYS A 150 -13.75 11.63 3.78
CA CYS A 150 -13.54 10.92 2.53
C CYS A 150 -14.78 10.95 1.61
N VAL A 151 -15.98 11.19 2.14
CA VAL A 151 -17.24 11.24 1.38
C VAL A 151 -17.17 12.25 0.22
N ASP A 152 -16.55 13.41 0.43
CA ASP A 152 -16.45 14.43 -0.62
C ASP A 152 -15.47 14.03 -1.72
N LYS A 153 -14.39 13.29 -1.38
CA LYS A 153 -13.50 12.64 -2.36
C LYS A 153 -14.30 11.65 -3.20
N PHE A 154 -15.00 10.70 -2.57
CA PHE A 154 -15.84 9.72 -3.29
C PHE A 154 -16.85 10.39 -4.22
N ARG A 155 -17.60 11.39 -3.75
CA ARG A 155 -18.60 12.08 -4.58
C ARG A 155 -18.00 12.71 -5.84
N TYR A 156 -16.82 13.31 -5.72
CA TYR A 156 -16.11 13.89 -6.85
C TYR A 156 -15.63 12.80 -7.81
N PHE A 157 -14.81 11.86 -7.33
CA PHE A 157 -14.20 10.85 -8.19
C PHE A 157 -15.21 9.89 -8.82
N LEU A 158 -16.28 9.51 -8.11
CA LEU A 158 -17.34 8.66 -8.67
C LEU A 158 -18.07 9.34 -9.83
N ARG A 159 -18.14 10.67 -9.85
CA ARG A 159 -18.75 11.44 -10.92
C ARG A 159 -17.83 11.57 -12.14
N GLU A 160 -16.55 11.82 -11.92
CA GLU A 160 -15.60 12.12 -13.00
C GLU A 160 -14.96 10.87 -13.63
N PHE A 161 -14.72 9.83 -12.83
CA PHE A 161 -13.82 8.73 -13.22
C PHE A 161 -14.25 7.97 -14.47
N GLY A 162 -15.55 7.79 -14.73
CA GLY A 162 -16.01 7.08 -15.93
C GLY A 162 -15.50 7.73 -17.23
N ARG A 163 -15.39 9.05 -17.28
CA ARG A 163 -14.83 9.78 -18.42
C ARG A 163 -13.33 9.59 -18.54
N VAL A 164 -12.62 9.68 -17.41
CA VAL A 164 -11.14 9.58 -17.38
C VAL A 164 -10.69 8.14 -17.65
N LEU A 165 -11.44 7.14 -17.20
CA LEU A 165 -11.21 5.73 -17.53
C LEU A 165 -11.29 5.48 -19.04
N GLN A 166 -12.26 6.11 -19.72
CA GLN A 166 -12.43 5.97 -21.16
C GLN A 166 -11.31 6.63 -21.97
N ASP A 167 -10.86 7.81 -21.52
CA ASP A 167 -9.80 8.58 -22.16
C ASP A 167 -8.96 9.31 -21.10
N PRO A 168 -7.89 8.68 -20.59
CA PRO A 168 -7.03 9.30 -19.58
C PRO A 168 -6.33 10.56 -20.10
N ASP A 169 -6.08 10.65 -21.41
CA ASP A 169 -5.40 11.79 -22.03
C ASP A 169 -6.24 13.07 -21.98
N TRP A 170 -7.56 12.98 -21.76
CA TRP A 170 -8.43 14.13 -21.48
C TRP A 170 -7.94 14.97 -20.29
N GLU A 171 -7.37 14.32 -19.27
CA GLU A 171 -6.83 14.97 -18.06
C GLU A 171 -5.29 14.96 -18.03
N LYS A 172 -4.64 14.89 -19.21
CA LYS A 172 -3.17 14.79 -19.31
C LYS A 172 -2.38 15.79 -18.45
N PRO A 173 -2.71 17.11 -18.42
CA PRO A 173 -1.98 18.07 -17.60
C PRO A 173 -2.00 17.79 -16.09
N VAL A 174 -2.87 16.89 -15.63
CA VAL A 174 -3.01 16.54 -14.21
C VAL A 174 -2.07 15.39 -13.82
N TRP A 175 -1.85 14.43 -14.71
CA TRP A 175 -1.04 13.24 -14.39
C TRP A 175 0.34 13.25 -15.04
N GLU A 176 0.60 14.09 -16.04
CA GLU A 176 1.82 13.98 -16.86
C GLU A 176 3.12 14.13 -16.08
N ASP A 177 3.18 15.06 -15.13
CA ASP A 177 4.38 15.30 -14.32
C ASP A 177 4.69 14.12 -13.40
N GLU A 178 3.69 13.61 -12.65
CA GLU A 178 3.89 12.45 -11.76
C GLU A 178 4.25 11.20 -12.56
N VAL A 179 3.59 10.95 -13.71
CA VAL A 179 3.95 9.83 -14.60
C VAL A 179 5.38 9.97 -15.11
N ALA A 180 5.81 11.16 -15.51
CA ALA A 180 7.18 11.39 -15.97
C ALA A 180 8.19 11.07 -14.86
N ASP A 181 7.94 11.51 -13.63
CA ASP A 181 8.78 11.22 -12.46
C ASP A 181 8.84 9.72 -12.15
N VAL A 182 7.70 9.02 -12.20
CA VAL A 182 7.63 7.57 -12.05
C VAL A 182 8.47 6.87 -13.11
N LEU A 183 8.32 7.24 -14.38
CA LEU A 183 9.05 6.59 -15.48
C LEU A 183 10.56 6.86 -15.43
N LEU A 184 10.97 8.06 -15.01
CA LEU A 184 12.38 8.38 -14.77
C LEU A 184 12.98 7.51 -13.67
N GLY A 185 12.28 7.40 -12.53
CA GLY A 185 12.68 6.51 -11.44
C GLY A 185 12.68 5.04 -11.86
N TYR A 186 11.67 4.61 -12.63
CA TYR A 186 11.55 3.24 -13.13
C TYR A 186 12.77 2.90 -13.98
N ARG A 187 13.15 3.79 -14.91
CA ARG A 187 14.38 3.60 -15.70
C ARG A 187 15.62 3.50 -14.81
N ASP A 188 15.74 4.32 -13.77
CA ASP A 188 16.88 4.28 -12.83
C ASP A 188 16.95 2.92 -12.11
N MET A 189 15.81 2.31 -11.78
CA MET A 189 15.74 0.98 -11.13
C MET A 189 16.20 -0.19 -12.02
N PHE A 190 16.40 0.01 -13.32
CA PHE A 190 16.88 -1.00 -14.27
C PHE A 190 18.29 -0.71 -14.80
N LYS A 191 18.91 0.40 -14.38
CA LYS A 191 20.29 0.69 -14.74
C LYS A 191 21.28 -0.24 -14.04
N PRO A 192 22.48 -0.44 -14.60
CA PRO A 192 23.51 -1.30 -14.00
C PRO A 192 24.03 -0.83 -12.64
N ASP A 193 23.91 0.45 -12.31
CA ASP A 193 24.30 1.03 -11.02
C ASP A 193 23.30 0.71 -9.89
N THR A 194 22.03 0.44 -10.23
CA THR A 194 21.07 -0.11 -9.28
C THR A 194 21.34 -1.60 -9.06
N LYS A 195 21.75 -2.01 -7.85
CA LYS A 195 22.01 -3.42 -7.48
C LYS A 195 20.91 -3.96 -6.59
N LEU A 196 20.52 -5.20 -6.84
CA LEU A 196 19.47 -5.89 -6.08
C LEU A 196 20.05 -7.14 -5.42
N GLN A 197 19.85 -7.27 -4.12
CA GLN A 197 20.18 -8.49 -3.35
C GLN A 197 18.86 -9.05 -2.81
N ARG A 198 18.56 -10.31 -3.11
CA ARG A 198 17.28 -10.94 -2.78
C ARG A 198 17.49 -12.01 -1.71
N HIS A 199 16.69 -11.93 -0.66
CA HIS A 199 16.61 -12.91 0.43
C HIS A 199 15.17 -13.44 0.51
N PRO A 200 14.77 -14.33 -0.43
CA PRO A 200 13.39 -14.80 -0.53
C PRO A 200 12.93 -15.57 0.72
N ASP A 201 13.85 -16.22 1.43
CA ASP A 201 13.61 -16.89 2.71
C ASP A 201 13.21 -15.92 3.84
N LEU A 202 13.56 -14.63 3.70
CA LEU A 202 13.24 -13.56 4.65
C LEU A 202 12.15 -12.61 4.13
N SER A 203 11.63 -12.84 2.91
CA SER A 203 10.82 -11.86 2.16
C SER A 203 11.47 -10.47 2.06
N LEU A 204 12.81 -10.42 2.09
CA LEU A 204 13.61 -9.18 2.08
C LEU A 204 14.29 -8.98 0.72
N ILE A 205 14.22 -7.76 0.21
CA ILE A 205 15.03 -7.30 -0.91
C ILE A 205 15.82 -6.06 -0.49
N ILE A 206 17.11 -6.05 -0.80
CA ILE A 206 18.01 -4.92 -0.59
C ILE A 206 18.27 -4.27 -1.95
N ILE A 207 18.09 -2.96 -2.02
CA ILE A 207 18.23 -2.14 -3.22
C ILE A 207 19.33 -1.12 -2.97
N ASP A 208 20.44 -1.25 -3.69
CA ASP A 208 21.43 -0.18 -3.82
C ASP A 208 21.06 0.67 -5.02
N THR A 209 20.79 1.96 -4.84
CA THR A 209 20.52 2.91 -5.93
C THR A 209 21.07 4.29 -5.57
N GLN A 210 21.42 5.14 -6.54
CA GLN A 210 22.15 6.38 -6.22
C GLN A 210 21.36 7.34 -5.31
N ARG A 211 20.05 7.44 -5.56
CA ARG A 211 19.16 8.42 -4.94
C ARG A 211 17.76 7.83 -4.71
N PRO A 212 16.97 8.41 -3.80
CA PRO A 212 15.55 8.10 -3.70
C PRO A 212 14.83 8.28 -5.03
N VAL A 213 13.86 7.42 -5.30
CA VAL A 213 12.98 7.47 -6.47
C VAL A 213 11.52 7.35 -6.00
N HIS A 214 10.58 7.69 -6.89
CA HIS A 214 9.15 7.56 -6.62
C HIS A 214 8.78 6.12 -6.19
N TYR A 215 7.78 5.94 -5.31
CA TYR A 215 7.43 4.60 -4.80
C TYR A 215 7.06 3.59 -5.90
N TYR A 216 6.21 4.00 -6.86
CA TYR A 216 5.86 3.15 -8.01
C TYR A 216 7.08 2.67 -8.80
N ALA A 217 8.13 3.50 -8.86
CA ALA A 217 9.40 3.07 -9.43
C ALA A 217 10.15 2.14 -8.47
N LEU A 218 10.33 2.52 -7.20
CA LEU A 218 11.09 1.75 -6.21
C LEU A 218 10.57 0.31 -6.08
N PHE A 219 9.24 0.13 -6.00
CA PHE A 219 8.62 -1.17 -5.78
C PHE A 219 8.35 -1.96 -7.07
N SER A 220 8.65 -1.40 -8.25
CA SER A 220 8.61 -2.14 -9.53
C SER A 220 9.51 -3.39 -9.56
N ARG A 221 10.53 -3.45 -8.69
CA ARG A 221 11.47 -4.57 -8.59
C ARG A 221 11.27 -5.44 -7.34
N THR A 222 10.25 -5.17 -6.54
CA THR A 222 10.04 -5.78 -5.22
C THR A 222 8.81 -6.67 -5.13
N ILE A 223 8.15 -6.94 -6.26
CA ILE A 223 7.02 -7.89 -6.34
C ILE A 223 7.45 -9.24 -5.75
N GLY A 224 6.63 -9.76 -4.84
CA GLY A 224 6.90 -11.01 -4.11
C GLY A 224 7.80 -10.86 -2.88
N PHE A 225 8.28 -9.66 -2.58
CA PHE A 225 8.98 -9.32 -1.34
C PHE A 225 8.12 -8.36 -0.52
N ASP A 226 8.21 -8.50 0.79
CA ASP A 226 7.40 -7.77 1.78
C ASP A 226 8.21 -6.74 2.57
N ILE A 227 9.54 -6.86 2.52
CA ILE A 227 10.48 -6.02 3.24
C ILE A 227 11.47 -5.46 2.22
N VAL A 228 11.67 -4.14 2.24
CA VAL A 228 12.58 -3.45 1.32
C VAL A 228 13.59 -2.66 2.14
N LEU A 229 14.88 -2.97 1.98
CA LEU A 229 15.96 -2.13 2.46
C LEU A 229 16.50 -1.30 1.28
N SER A 230 16.21 -0.01 1.28
CA SER A 230 16.73 0.93 0.30
C SER A 230 18.04 1.53 0.81
N CYS A 231 19.11 1.41 0.03
CA CYS A 231 20.43 1.95 0.30
C CYS A 231 20.79 2.97 -0.79
N TYR A 232 21.04 4.20 -0.36
CA TYR A 232 21.39 5.32 -1.22
C TYR A 232 22.84 5.77 -1.02
N GLU A 233 23.36 6.57 -1.96
CA GLU A 233 24.67 7.18 -1.82
C GLU A 233 24.80 7.99 -0.53
N GLY A 234 26.01 8.02 0.03
CA GLY A 234 26.32 8.76 1.25
C GLY A 234 25.81 8.07 2.53
N ASN A 235 25.74 6.74 2.55
CA ASN A 235 25.28 5.95 3.70
C ASN A 235 23.87 6.34 4.19
N ARG A 236 22.94 6.55 3.25
CA ARG A 236 21.56 6.88 3.56
C ARG A 236 20.70 5.65 3.36
N TYR A 237 19.88 5.28 4.34
CA TYR A 237 19.12 4.04 4.29
C TYR A 237 17.72 4.17 4.86
N GLU A 238 16.79 3.40 4.32
CA GLU A 238 15.45 3.18 4.89
C GLU A 238 15.08 1.71 4.74
N LEU A 239 14.59 1.11 5.82
CA LEU A 239 13.99 -0.22 5.82
C LEU A 239 12.49 -0.07 5.96
N GLU A 240 11.73 -0.68 5.05
CA GLU A 240 10.27 -0.56 5.02
C GLU A 240 9.61 -1.94 4.97
N TYR A 241 8.57 -2.10 5.79
CA TYR A 241 7.57 -3.13 5.56
C TYR A 241 6.52 -2.59 4.57
N LYS A 242 6.36 -3.28 3.45
CA LYS A 242 5.33 -2.96 2.47
C LYS A 242 3.95 -3.15 3.05
N TYR A 243 2.97 -2.42 2.49
CA TYR A 243 1.56 -2.54 2.89
C TYR A 243 1.02 -3.98 2.78
N THR A 244 1.59 -4.78 1.88
CA THR A 244 1.36 -6.23 1.73
C THR A 244 1.47 -7.03 3.04
N THR A 245 2.18 -6.51 4.03
CA THR A 245 2.33 -7.15 5.35
C THR A 245 1.26 -6.76 6.36
N TRP A 246 0.45 -5.74 6.08
CA TRP A 246 -0.66 -5.27 6.92
C TRP A 246 -1.97 -6.01 6.59
N VAL A 247 -2.20 -6.27 5.30
CA VAL A 247 -3.38 -6.95 4.76
C VAL A 247 -3.21 -8.46 4.66
N ASP A 248 -4.29 -9.14 4.26
CA ASP A 248 -4.29 -10.53 3.82
C ASP A 248 -4.06 -10.61 2.31
N ILE A 249 -3.16 -11.50 1.88
CA ILE A 249 -2.82 -11.74 0.47
C ILE A 249 -3.21 -13.17 0.12
N ALA A 250 -3.95 -13.35 -0.97
CA ALA A 250 -4.43 -14.64 -1.45
C ALA A 250 -3.41 -15.35 -2.34
N SER A 251 -2.67 -14.60 -3.17
CA SER A 251 -1.76 -15.13 -4.18
C SER A 251 -0.61 -15.96 -3.58
N ARG A 252 -0.10 -15.59 -2.39
CA ARG A 252 1.03 -16.26 -1.75
C ARG A 252 0.97 -16.24 -0.22
N PRO A 253 1.64 -17.19 0.46
CA PRO A 253 1.89 -17.07 1.90
C PRO A 253 2.90 -15.94 2.19
N THR A 254 2.83 -15.39 3.40
CA THR A 254 3.72 -14.32 3.88
C THR A 254 4.35 -14.68 5.24
N LEU A 255 5.42 -13.97 5.58
CA LEU A 255 5.98 -14.00 6.94
C LEU A 255 5.28 -12.93 7.81
N PRO A 256 5.16 -13.16 9.13
CA PRO A 256 4.56 -12.18 10.03
C PRO A 256 5.52 -11.00 10.26
N ARG A 257 4.98 -9.81 10.53
CA ARG A 257 5.81 -8.67 10.93
C ARG A 257 6.57 -8.95 12.23
N ILE A 258 7.84 -8.57 12.22
CA ILE A 258 8.73 -8.56 13.39
C ILE A 258 8.91 -7.12 13.86
N ASN A 259 8.85 -6.89 15.17
CA ASN A 259 9.13 -5.62 15.83
C ASN A 259 10.53 -5.14 15.44
N LEU A 260 10.64 -3.92 14.94
CA LEU A 260 11.91 -3.37 14.48
C LEU A 260 12.67 -2.60 15.56
N GLN A 261 12.07 -2.37 16.74
CA GLN A 261 12.73 -1.66 17.86
C GLN A 261 14.06 -2.32 18.29
N PRO A 262 14.17 -3.66 18.44
CA PRO A 262 15.45 -4.27 18.76
C PRO A 262 16.52 -4.08 17.66
N LEU A 263 16.11 -4.06 16.38
CA LEU A 263 17.02 -3.77 15.28
C LEU A 263 17.50 -2.31 15.32
N ALA A 264 16.60 -1.36 15.59
CA ALA A 264 16.98 0.03 15.81
C ALA A 264 17.98 0.17 16.98
N GLY A 265 17.78 -0.57 18.08
CA GLY A 265 18.73 -0.65 19.19
C GLY A 265 20.11 -1.19 18.78
N GLN A 266 20.16 -2.24 17.96
CA GLN A 266 21.43 -2.77 17.42
C GLN A 266 22.16 -1.74 16.54
N LEU A 267 21.43 -1.01 15.69
CA LEU A 267 22.00 0.02 14.83
C LEU A 267 22.46 1.23 15.64
N ASN A 268 21.70 1.66 16.65
CA ASN A 268 22.08 2.75 17.56
C ASN A 268 23.37 2.47 18.34
N ALA A 269 23.66 1.20 18.66
CA ALA A 269 24.93 0.82 19.30
C ALA A 269 26.15 1.01 18.38
N LEU A 270 25.94 1.07 17.06
CA LEU A 270 26.98 1.28 16.05
C LEU A 270 27.04 2.72 15.53
N GLU A 271 25.97 3.49 15.74
CA GLU A 271 25.79 4.82 15.18
C GLU A 271 26.59 5.88 15.96
N THR A 272 27.28 6.75 15.22
CA THR A 272 28.11 7.85 15.73
C THR A 272 27.89 9.19 15.01
N SER A 273 26.93 9.27 14.07
CA SER A 273 26.63 10.49 13.30
C SER A 273 25.93 11.60 14.11
N GLY A 274 25.46 11.29 15.32
CA GLY A 274 24.67 12.20 16.15
C GLY A 274 23.16 12.10 15.94
N TYR A 275 22.71 11.31 14.97
CA TYR A 275 21.31 10.95 14.77
C TYR A 275 20.96 9.61 15.45
N THR A 276 19.67 9.32 15.57
CA THR A 276 19.17 8.09 16.22
C THR A 276 18.34 7.28 15.25
N TRP A 277 18.58 5.98 15.16
CA TRP A 277 17.72 5.04 14.45
C TRP A 277 16.42 4.85 15.23
N THR A 278 15.29 5.06 14.55
CA THR A 278 13.96 4.84 15.10
C THR A 278 13.17 3.90 14.20
N ALA A 279 12.14 3.30 14.77
CA ALA A 279 11.28 2.37 14.06
C ALA A 279 9.81 2.55 14.43
N ASP A 280 8.95 2.41 13.45
CA ASP A 280 7.50 2.43 13.63
C ASP A 280 6.99 1.16 14.34
N GLY A 281 5.79 1.27 14.92
CA GLY A 281 5.11 0.14 15.53
C GLY A 281 4.64 -0.90 14.51
N ILE A 282 4.61 -2.18 14.90
CA ILE A 282 4.21 -3.30 14.02
C ILE A 282 2.79 -3.18 13.42
N THR A 283 1.93 -2.35 14.01
CA THR A 283 0.55 -2.12 13.59
C THR A 283 0.37 -0.93 12.65
N GLU A 284 1.41 -0.10 12.45
CA GLU A 284 1.39 0.98 11.44
C GLU A 284 1.17 0.38 10.04
N THR A 285 0.54 1.09 9.09
CA THR A 285 0.19 0.47 7.79
C THR A 285 1.42 0.17 6.94
N GLY A 286 2.46 1.01 6.98
CA GLY A 286 3.75 0.83 6.32
C GLY A 286 4.92 1.22 7.22
N PRO A 287 5.27 0.39 8.22
CA PRO A 287 6.26 0.77 9.23
C PRO A 287 7.66 0.93 8.64
N LEU A 288 8.30 2.04 8.99
CA LEU A 288 9.68 2.37 8.62
C LEU A 288 10.63 2.12 9.77
N LEU A 289 11.87 1.73 9.44
CA LEU A 289 13.04 1.94 10.28
C LEU A 289 14.02 2.83 9.52
N ARG A 290 14.39 3.95 10.14
CA ARG A 290 15.20 4.99 9.52
C ARG A 290 16.01 5.77 10.54
N LEU A 291 17.04 6.45 10.06
CA LEU A 291 17.80 7.40 10.86
C LEU A 291 17.00 8.70 10.98
N GLU A 292 16.70 9.11 12.20
CA GLU A 292 15.84 10.25 12.51
C GLU A 292 16.66 11.49 12.89
N GLY A 293 16.27 12.62 12.29
CA GLY A 293 16.74 13.95 12.62
C GLY A 293 15.55 14.80 13.03
N LYS A 294 14.81 15.33 12.05
CA LYS A 294 13.47 15.90 12.28
C LYS A 294 12.42 14.78 12.27
N ASP A 295 11.54 14.78 13.28
CA ASP A 295 10.37 13.91 13.32
C ASP A 295 9.50 14.11 12.09
N LEU A 296 9.15 13.02 11.43
CA LEU A 296 8.22 13.05 10.30
C LEU A 296 6.78 13.02 10.78
N SER A 297 5.95 13.91 10.23
CA SER A 297 4.50 13.78 10.30
C SER A 297 4.04 12.46 9.66
N ARG A 298 2.82 12.03 9.98
CA ARG A 298 2.21 10.85 9.34
C ARG A 298 2.19 11.00 7.81
N MET A 299 1.83 12.18 7.31
CA MET A 299 1.86 12.46 5.87
C MET A 299 3.24 12.25 5.25
N GLU A 300 4.30 12.82 5.85
CA GLU A 300 5.67 12.69 5.35
C GLU A 300 6.19 11.23 5.41
N ARG A 301 5.72 10.42 6.37
CA ARG A 301 6.05 8.98 6.44
C ARG A 301 5.44 8.18 5.30
N TYR A 302 4.26 8.55 4.82
CA TYR A 302 3.57 7.81 3.76
C TYR A 302 3.78 8.38 2.36
N ASP A 303 4.32 9.60 2.26
CA ASP A 303 4.71 10.25 1.02
C ASP A 303 6.00 9.64 0.42
N HIS A 304 6.28 9.94 -0.84
CA HIS A 304 7.36 9.34 -1.62
C HIS A 304 8.74 9.53 -0.96
N PRO A 305 9.68 8.57 -1.10
CA PRO A 305 11.03 8.72 -0.56
C PRO A 305 11.77 9.96 -1.07
N THR A 306 11.34 10.50 -2.22
CA THR A 306 11.88 11.73 -2.83
C THR A 306 11.49 13.02 -2.11
N THR A 307 10.44 13.02 -1.27
CA THR A 307 9.91 14.23 -0.63
C THR A 307 10.35 14.40 0.82
N ARG A 308 11.05 13.39 1.38
CA ARG A 308 11.56 13.42 2.75
C ARG A 308 13.08 13.37 2.81
N GLU A 309 13.64 14.06 3.79
CA GLU A 309 15.07 14.00 4.06
C GLU A 309 15.46 12.61 4.57
N ILE A 310 16.60 12.08 4.11
CA ILE A 310 17.17 10.82 4.58
C ILE A 310 18.59 11.13 5.03
N TYR A 311 18.86 10.98 6.33
CA TYR A 311 20.13 11.36 6.92
C TYR A 311 21.23 10.31 6.67
N ALA A 312 22.47 10.78 6.57
CA ALA A 312 23.64 9.93 6.41
C ALA A 312 24.01 9.27 7.75
N SER A 313 24.06 7.95 7.76
CA SER A 313 24.55 7.16 8.88
C SER A 313 26.07 7.05 8.86
N SER A 314 26.67 6.95 10.04
CA SER A 314 28.09 6.59 10.17
C SER A 314 28.36 5.11 9.84
N ILE A 315 27.33 4.27 9.78
CA ILE A 315 27.45 2.83 9.54
C ILE A 315 27.68 2.57 8.04
N PRO A 316 28.78 1.90 7.65
CA PRO A 316 29.03 1.53 6.27
C PRO A 316 27.96 0.57 5.73
N ALA A 317 27.61 0.70 4.45
CA ALA A 317 26.50 -0.04 3.83
C ALA A 317 26.61 -1.56 3.99
N GLY A 318 27.82 -2.12 3.85
CA GLY A 318 28.04 -3.55 4.04
C GLY A 318 27.72 -4.03 5.46
N GLN A 319 28.09 -3.24 6.48
CA GLN A 319 27.80 -3.57 7.88
C GLN A 319 26.31 -3.45 8.18
N LEU A 320 25.65 -2.38 7.71
CA LEU A 320 24.21 -2.21 7.93
C LEU A 320 23.39 -3.33 7.31
N LYS A 321 23.67 -3.68 6.05
CA LYS A 321 23.00 -4.80 5.36
C LYS A 321 23.15 -6.11 6.13
N GLN A 322 24.35 -6.39 6.63
CA GLN A 322 24.63 -7.60 7.39
C GLN A 322 23.80 -7.64 8.69
N VAL A 323 23.77 -6.53 9.45
CA VAL A 323 22.96 -6.42 10.68
C VAL A 323 21.48 -6.65 10.40
N VAL A 324 20.94 -6.04 9.34
CA VAL A 324 19.52 -6.22 8.94
C VAL A 324 19.23 -7.67 8.56
N VAL A 325 20.08 -8.29 7.73
CA VAL A 325 19.90 -9.68 7.28
C VAL A 325 19.99 -10.66 8.45
N ASP A 326 20.97 -10.49 9.33
CA ASP A 326 21.16 -11.36 10.50
C ASP A 326 20.01 -11.23 11.49
N TYR A 327 19.50 -10.02 11.69
CA TYR A 327 18.31 -9.78 12.50
C TYR A 327 17.11 -10.60 12.01
N PHE A 328 16.74 -10.46 10.74
CA PHE A 328 15.60 -11.20 10.20
C PHE A 328 15.83 -12.71 10.18
N ARG A 329 17.05 -13.15 9.86
CA ARG A 329 17.38 -14.58 9.88
C ARG A 329 17.22 -15.18 11.27
N GLU A 330 17.70 -14.48 12.31
CA GLU A 330 17.50 -14.90 13.69
C GLU A 330 16.01 -14.96 14.03
N LYS A 331 15.26 -13.89 13.75
CA LYS A 331 13.85 -13.78 14.16
C LYS A 331 12.90 -14.69 13.39
N TYR A 332 13.22 -15.04 12.14
CA TYR A 332 12.44 -16.00 11.35
C TYR A 332 12.85 -17.46 11.55
N THR A 333 13.84 -17.75 12.40
CA THR A 333 14.22 -19.13 12.69
C THR A 333 13.03 -19.92 13.25
N GLY A 334 12.62 -20.98 12.54
CA GLY A 334 11.50 -21.83 12.92
C GLY A 334 10.10 -21.29 12.56
N ILE A 335 10.02 -20.14 11.88
CA ILE A 335 8.75 -19.57 11.40
C ILE A 335 8.54 -19.97 9.94
N ALA A 336 7.43 -20.66 9.67
CA ALA A 336 7.01 -20.97 8.30
C ALA A 336 6.07 -19.88 7.76
N PRO A 337 6.21 -19.47 6.49
CA PRO A 337 5.23 -18.61 5.84
C PRO A 337 3.85 -19.25 5.81
N LYS A 338 2.80 -18.45 6.02
CA LYS A 338 1.41 -18.89 5.84
C LYS A 338 0.53 -17.74 5.34
N ARG A 339 -0.69 -18.06 4.94
CA ARG A 339 -1.73 -17.06 4.61
C ARG A 339 -2.49 -16.67 5.88
N ASN A 340 -3.05 -15.46 5.86
CA ASN A 340 -3.98 -14.95 6.88
C ASN A 340 -3.41 -14.98 8.31
N TRP A 341 -2.24 -14.38 8.50
CA TRP A 341 -1.71 -14.11 9.84
C TRP A 341 -2.67 -13.20 10.60
N THR A 342 -3.13 -13.55 11.79
CA THR A 342 -3.98 -12.65 12.59
C THR A 342 -3.13 -11.62 13.35
N TRP A 343 -3.72 -10.48 13.69
CA TRP A 343 -3.04 -9.51 14.57
C TRP A 343 -2.73 -10.09 15.95
N GLU A 344 -3.53 -11.03 16.44
CA GLU A 344 -3.26 -11.74 17.68
C GLU A 344 -2.00 -12.59 17.58
N GLU A 345 -1.84 -13.36 16.51
CA GLU A 345 -0.64 -14.16 16.25
C GLU A 345 0.60 -13.28 16.10
N VAL A 346 0.51 -12.22 15.30
CA VAL A 346 1.63 -11.27 15.11
C VAL A 346 2.01 -10.61 16.45
N LYS A 347 1.04 -10.16 17.25
CA LYS A 347 1.32 -9.58 18.57
C LYS A 347 1.90 -10.61 19.53
N ALA A 348 1.39 -11.84 19.54
CA ALA A 348 1.91 -12.92 20.39
C ALA A 348 3.36 -13.25 20.06
N LEU A 349 3.70 -13.34 18.78
CA LEU A 349 5.06 -13.56 18.30
C LEU A 349 6.02 -12.48 18.78
N ASN A 350 5.58 -11.22 18.75
CA ASN A 350 6.40 -10.07 19.13
C ASN A 350 6.50 -9.83 20.65
N LYS A 351 5.70 -10.49 21.49
CA LYS A 351 5.84 -10.38 22.96
C LYS A 351 7.21 -10.88 23.46
N GLY A 352 7.81 -11.84 22.77
CA GLY A 352 9.14 -12.38 23.09
C GLY A 352 10.31 -11.63 22.42
N ILE A 353 10.00 -10.71 21.49
CA ILE A 353 10.98 -9.94 20.73
C ILE A 353 11.09 -8.58 21.40
N GLY A 354 11.90 -8.54 22.47
CA GLY A 354 12.29 -7.42 23.36
C GLY A 354 11.58 -6.06 23.23
N ARG A 355 11.25 -5.45 24.38
CA ARG A 355 10.87 -4.04 24.44
C ARG A 355 12.01 -3.13 24.00
#